data_AF-A0A2S1JPL6-F1
#
_entry.id   AF-A0A2S1JPL6-F1
#
_cell.length_a   1.000
_cell.length_b   1.000
_cell.length_c   1.000
_cell.angle_alpha   90.00
_cell.angle_beta   90.00
_cell.angle_gamma   90.00
#
_symmetry.space_group_name_H-M   'P 1'
#
loop_
_entity.id
_entity.type
_entity.pdbx_description
1 polymer ?
#
loop_
_entity_poly.entity_id
_entity_poly.type
_entity_poly.pdbx_seq_one_letter_code
_entity_poly.pdbx_strand_id
1 'polypeptide(L)'
;MLIDEIGIGIFGAIFRFLGWILFEVIIEVLIKGLGYLICRPFKKVDIDGTFCIVLGLIAWVIILISVILVTDWASKNIDIDSCLDDGGLFNYQSSICEYE
;
A
#
# COMPACT_ATOMS: atom_id res chain seq x y z
N MET A 1 9.75 29.92 26.14
CA MET A 1 11.04 30.30 25.54
C MET A 1 12.08 29.19 25.65
N LEU A 2 12.61 28.85 26.84
CA LEU A 2 13.68 27.82 26.94
C LEU A 2 13.19 26.38 26.67
N ILE A 3 11.94 26.09 27.03
CA ILE A 3 11.30 24.78 26.78
C ILE A 3 10.94 24.61 25.29
N ASP A 4 10.55 25.69 24.60
CA ASP A 4 10.18 25.65 23.18
C ASP A 4 11.40 25.40 22.30
N GLU A 5 12.54 26.00 22.63
CA GLU A 5 13.79 25.87 21.89
C GLU A 5 14.42 24.48 22.05
N ILE A 6 14.37 23.91 23.27
CA ILE A 6 14.78 22.52 23.53
C ILE A 6 13.79 21.54 22.87
N GLY A 7 12.49 21.84 22.94
CA GLY A 7 11.44 21.01 22.35
C GLY A 7 11.63 20.84 20.84
N ILE A 8 11.85 21.93 20.11
CA ILE A 8 12.06 21.89 18.64
C ILE A 8 13.31 21.08 18.27
N GLY A 9 14.42 21.25 19.01
CA GLY A 9 15.65 20.51 18.77
C GLY A 9 15.51 19.00 18.94
N ILE A 10 14.89 18.56 20.04
CA ILE A 10 14.65 17.14 20.33
C ILE A 10 13.67 16.54 19.32
N PHE A 11 12.59 17.24 19.01
CA PHE A 11 11.59 16.78 18.04
C PHE A 11 12.20 16.61 16.64
N GLY A 12 13.05 17.54 16.22
CA GLY A 12 13.78 17.44 14.96
C GLY A 12 14.71 16.22 14.89
N ALA A 13 15.42 15.92 15.99
CA ALA A 13 16.27 14.74 16.08
C ALA A 13 15.46 13.43 16.00
N ILE A 14 14.33 13.35 16.71
CA ILE A 14 13.44 12.19 16.69
C ILE A 14 12.89 11.96 15.28
N PHE A 15 12.40 12.99 14.60
CA PHE A 15 11.88 12.85 13.24
C PHE A 15 12.94 12.44 12.23
N ARG A 16 14.18 12.95 12.36
CA ARG A 16 15.28 12.54 11.50
C ARG A 16 15.63 11.06 11.70
N PHE A 17 15.65 10.62 12.95
CA PHE A 17 15.87 9.22 13.29
C PHE A 17 14.74 8.32 12.79
N LEU A 18 13.49 8.72 12.98
CA LEU A 18 12.32 8.01 12.45
C LEU A 18 12.36 7.93 10.92
N GLY A 19 12.64 9.04 10.25
CA GLY A 19 12.73 9.09 8.80
C GLY A 19 13.84 8.18 8.27
N TRP A 20 14.97 8.13 8.96
CA TRP A 20 16.07 7.22 8.60
C TRP A 20 15.66 5.75 8.75
N ILE A 21 15.08 5.36 9.90
CA ILE A 21 14.58 3.99 10.11
C ILE A 21 13.51 3.63 9.09
N LEU A 22 12.53 4.51 8.86
CA LEU A 22 11.47 4.27 7.90
C LEU A 22 12.04 4.07 6.50
N PHE A 23 12.98 4.92 6.09
CA PHE A 23 13.63 4.80 4.80
C PHE A 23 14.38 3.47 4.67
N GLU A 24 15.15 3.08 5.68
CA GLU A 24 15.90 1.83 5.69
C GLU A 24 14.96 0.61 5.64
N VAL A 25 13.88 0.62 6.42
CA VAL A 25 12.87 -0.45 6.40
C VAL A 25 12.17 -0.53 5.05
N ILE A 26 11.80 0.61 4.45
CA ILE A 26 11.13 0.65 3.15
C ILE A 26 12.08 0.10 2.07
N ILE A 27 13.33 0.55 2.02
CA ILE A 27 14.26 0.15 0.96
C ILE A 27 14.75 -1.30 1.15
N GLU A 28 15.27 -1.63 2.33
CA GLU A 28 15.89 -2.93 2.59
C GLU A 28 14.85 -4.05 2.74
N VAL A 29 13.80 -3.81 3.53
CA VAL A 29 12.83 -4.88 3.83
C VAL A 29 11.72 -4.92 2.80
N LEU A 30 11.07 -3.79 2.51
CA LEU A 30 9.89 -3.79 1.63
C LEU A 30 10.26 -3.93 0.16
N ILE A 31 11.28 -3.20 -0.32
CA ILE A 31 11.65 -3.22 -1.74
C ILE A 31 12.60 -4.39 -2.02
N LYS A 32 13.81 -4.38 -1.44
CA LYS A 32 14.80 -5.44 -1.70
C LYS A 32 14.33 -6.80 -1.19
N GLY A 33 13.76 -6.88 0.02
CA GLY A 33 13.24 -8.12 0.57
C GLY A 33 12.15 -8.76 -0.30
N LEU A 34 11.17 -7.97 -0.78
CA LEU A 34 10.13 -8.47 -1.69
C LEU A 34 10.73 -8.92 -3.03
N GLY A 35 11.61 -8.10 -3.61
CA GLY A 35 12.31 -8.46 -4.85
C GLY A 35 13.11 -9.75 -4.71
N TYR A 36 13.82 -9.93 -3.60
CA TYR A 36 14.55 -11.15 -3.29
C TYR A 36 13.62 -12.36 -3.14
N LEU A 37 12.49 -12.22 -2.43
CA LEU A 37 11.48 -13.27 -2.30
C LEU A 37 10.95 -13.73 -3.65
N ILE A 38 10.71 -12.79 -4.57
CA ILE A 38 10.26 -13.08 -5.93
C ILE A 38 11.37 -13.76 -6.74
N CYS A 39 12.62 -13.31 -6.63
CA CYS A 39 13.72 -13.83 -7.43
C CYS A 39 14.24 -15.20 -6.97
N ARG A 40 14.27 -15.43 -5.66
CA ARG A 40 14.88 -16.60 -5.00
C ARG A 40 14.41 -17.96 -5.55
N PRO A 41 13.12 -18.19 -5.86
CA PRO A 41 12.70 -19.49 -6.40
C PRO A 41 13.23 -19.77 -7.81
N PHE A 42 13.60 -18.75 -8.59
CA PHE A 42 14.02 -18.93 -9.99
C PHE A 42 15.53 -19.04 -10.16
N LYS A 43 16.32 -18.39 -9.30
CA LYS A 43 17.78 -18.46 -9.32
C LYS A 43 18.38 -18.03 -7.98
N LYS A 44 19.65 -18.36 -7.75
CA LYS A 44 20.41 -17.78 -6.64
C LYS A 44 20.68 -16.30 -6.94
N VAL A 45 20.22 -15.42 -6.08
CA VAL A 45 20.32 -13.95 -6.27
C VAL A 45 20.92 -13.36 -5.01
N ASP A 46 21.71 -12.30 -5.19
CA ASP A 46 22.18 -11.47 -4.10
C ASP A 46 21.08 -10.46 -3.73
N ILE A 47 20.85 -10.25 -2.44
CA ILE A 47 19.81 -9.32 -1.94
C ILE A 47 20.17 -7.87 -2.29
N ASP A 48 21.47 -7.56 -2.35
CA ASP A 48 21.98 -6.26 -2.75
C ASP A 48 22.11 -6.08 -4.26
N GLY A 49 21.76 -7.10 -5.04
CA GLY A 49 21.75 -7.02 -6.49
C GLY A 49 20.70 -6.03 -7.00
N THR A 50 21.07 -5.20 -7.98
CA THR A 50 20.15 -4.25 -8.65
C THR A 50 18.87 -4.92 -9.16
N PHE A 51 18.96 -6.20 -9.54
CA PHE A 51 17.82 -7.00 -10.01
C PHE A 51 16.73 -7.16 -8.93
N CYS A 52 17.11 -7.34 -7.66
CA CYS A 52 16.16 -7.44 -6.54
C CYS A 52 15.44 -6.11 -6.33
N ILE A 53 16.16 -4.98 -6.39
CA ILE A 53 15.55 -3.65 -6.26
C ILE A 53 14.52 -3.42 -7.37
N VAL A 54 14.89 -3.68 -8.63
CA VAL A 54 14.01 -3.47 -9.78
C VAL A 54 12.74 -4.32 -9.69
N LEU A 55 12.87 -5.61 -9.35
CA LEU A 55 11.70 -6.48 -9.22
C LEU A 55 10.85 -6.18 -7.99
N GLY A 56 11.47 -5.74 -6.89
CA GLY A 56 10.74 -5.22 -5.73
C GLY A 56 9.88 -4.02 -6.09
N LEU A 57 10.43 -3.04 -6.83
CA LEU A 57 9.69 -1.87 -7.30
C LEU A 57 8.55 -2.26 -8.25
N ILE A 58 8.79 -3.15 -9.21
CA ILE A 58 7.77 -3.65 -10.13
C ILE A 58 6.65 -4.35 -9.35
N ALA A 59 6.99 -5.18 -8.37
CA ALA A 59 6.02 -5.86 -7.53
C ALA A 59 5.13 -4.87 -6.76
N TRP A 60 5.71 -3.81 -6.19
CA TRP A 60 4.93 -2.76 -5.53
C TRP A 60 4.00 -2.01 -6.48
N VAL A 61 4.44 -1.71 -7.70
CA VAL A 61 3.57 -1.11 -8.73
C VAL A 61 2.38 -2.03 -9.04
N ILE A 62 2.63 -3.34 -9.18
CA ILE A 62 1.57 -4.33 -9.41
C ILE A 62 0.61 -4.41 -8.22
N ILE A 63 1.13 -4.39 -6.99
CA ILE A 63 0.32 -4.38 -5.77
C ILE A 63 -0.55 -3.12 -5.71
N LEU A 64 -0.01 -1.95 -6.05
CA LEU A 64 -0.79 -0.71 -6.05
C LEU A 64 -1.92 -0.76 -7.07
N ILE A 65 -1.64 -1.23 -8.29
CA ILE A 65 -2.66 -1.40 -9.33
C ILE A 65 -3.71 -2.41 -8.87
N SER A 66 -3.29 -3.55 -8.30
CA SER A 66 -4.23 -4.58 -7.84
C SER A 66 -5.12 -4.07 -6.72
N VAL A 67 -4.59 -3.30 -5.77
CA VAL A 67 -5.38 -2.67 -4.71
C VAL A 67 -6.45 -1.76 -5.30
N ILE A 68 -6.09 -0.87 -6.23
CA ILE A 68 -7.06 0.04 -6.87
C ILE A 68 -8.20 -0.74 -7.54
N LEU A 69 -7.84 -1.75 -8.35
CA LEU A 69 -8.82 -2.58 -9.07
C LEU A 69 -9.72 -3.38 -8.10
N VAL A 70 -9.13 -3.97 -7.06
CA VAL A 70 -9.87 -4.74 -6.06
C VAL A 70 -10.80 -3.82 -5.27
N THR A 71 -10.38 -2.61 -4.91
CA THR A 71 -11.25 -1.66 -4.19
C THR A 71 -12.41 -1.17 -5.04
N ASP A 72 -12.20 -0.87 -6.33
CA ASP A 72 -13.29 -0.48 -7.25
C ASP A 72 -14.30 -1.61 -7.47
N TRP A 73 -13.79 -2.84 -7.60
CA TRP A 73 -14.64 -4.01 -7.67
C TRP A 73 -15.39 -4.23 -6.35
N ALA A 74 -14.70 -4.16 -5.21
CA ALA A 74 -15.30 -4.40 -3.89
C ALA A 74 -16.39 -3.38 -3.56
N SER A 75 -16.16 -2.08 -3.81
CA SER A 75 -17.16 -1.04 -3.52
C SER A 75 -18.45 -1.26 -4.29
N LYS A 76 -18.37 -1.63 -5.57
CA LYS A 76 -19.54 -1.93 -6.40
C LYS A 76 -20.36 -3.09 -5.84
N ASN A 77 -19.69 -4.15 -5.37
CA ASN A 77 -20.39 -5.29 -4.79
C ASN A 77 -21.02 -4.96 -3.45
N ILE A 78 -20.39 -4.11 -2.64
CA ILE A 78 -20.96 -3.63 -1.38
C ILE A 78 -22.22 -2.80 -1.63
N ASP A 79 -22.21 -1.92 -2.63
CA ASP A 79 -23.40 -1.11 -2.99
C ASP A 79 -24.57 -1.99 -3.46
N ILE A 80 -24.27 -3.06 -4.22
CA ILE A 80 -25.29 -4.05 -4.65
C ILE A 80 -25.86 -4.79 -3.44
N ASP A 81 -25.01 -5.32 -2.58
CA ASP A 81 -25.40 -6.10 -1.40
C ASP A 81 -26.27 -5.26 -0.46
N SER A 82 -25.83 -4.03 -0.16
CA SER A 82 -26.58 -3.08 0.67
C SER A 82 -27.96 -2.76 0.09
N CYS A 83 -28.06 -2.57 -1.23
CA CYS A 83 -29.34 -2.28 -1.88
C CYS A 83 -30.32 -3.46 -1.78
N LEU A 84 -29.82 -4.69 -1.98
CA LEU A 84 -30.64 -5.89 -1.94
C LEU A 84 -31.09 -6.22 -0.51
N ASP A 85 -30.24 -6.00 0.49
CA ASP A 85 -30.55 -6.21 1.91
C ASP A 85 -31.61 -5.22 2.44
N ASP A 86 -31.60 -3.98 1.94
CA ASP A 86 -32.62 -2.96 2.26
C ASP A 86 -33.96 -3.23 1.53
N GLY A 87 -34.04 -4.28 0.71
CA GLY A 87 -35.23 -4.66 -0.06
C GLY A 87 -35.42 -3.86 -1.35
N GLY A 88 -34.40 -3.13 -1.79
CA GLY A 88 -34.39 -2.42 -3.07
C GLY A 88 -34.03 -3.33 -4.26
N LEU A 89 -34.20 -2.78 -5.46
CA LEU A 89 -33.84 -3.40 -6.74
C LEU A 89 -32.64 -2.65 -7.33
N PHE A 90 -31.48 -3.30 -7.37
CA PHE A 90 -30.27 -2.67 -7.93
C PHE A 90 -30.29 -2.69 -9.46
N ASN A 91 -30.21 -1.51 -10.08
CA ASN A 91 -30.11 -1.36 -11.52
C ASN A 91 -28.64 -1.33 -11.96
N TYR A 92 -28.15 -2.44 -12.51
CA TYR A 92 -26.75 -2.60 -12.95
C TYR A 92 -26.33 -1.65 -14.08
N GLN A 93 -27.28 -1.11 -14.84
CA GLN A 93 -26.98 -0.26 -15.99
C GLN A 93 -26.84 1.21 -15.59
N SER A 94 -27.63 1.67 -14.63
CA SER A 94 -27.54 3.02 -14.07
C SER A 94 -26.70 3.09 -12.79
N SER A 95 -26.37 1.96 -12.16
CA SER A 95 -25.72 1.86 -10.85
C SER A 95 -26.51 2.59 -9.75
N ILE A 96 -27.84 2.47 -9.78
CA ILE A 96 -28.77 3.11 -8.83
C ILE A 96 -29.60 2.03 -8.15
N CYS A 97 -29.85 2.19 -6.84
CA CYS A 97 -30.79 1.38 -6.10
C CYS A 97 -32.20 1.98 -6.21
N GLU A 98 -33.18 1.20 -6.68
CA GLU A 98 -34.57 1.61 -6.83
C GLU A 98 -35.42 0.97 -5.71
N TYR A 99 -36.26 1.75 -5.05
CA TYR A 99 -37.21 1.27 -4.04
C TYR A 99 -38.65 1.44 -4.58
N GLU A 100 -39.45 0.38 -4.51
CA GLU A 100 -40.91 0.45 -4.80
C GLU A 100 -41.69 1.08 -3.64
#